data_AF-A0A3A8TDY7-F1
#
_entry.id   AF-A0A3A8TDY7-F1
#
_cell.length_a   1.000
_cell.length_b   1.000
_cell.length_c   1.000
_cell.angle_alpha   90.00
_cell.angle_beta   90.00
_cell.angle_gamma   90.00
#
_symmetry.space_group_name_H-M   'P 1'
#
loop_
_entity.id
_entity.type
_entity.pdbx_description
1 polymer ?
#
loop_
_entity_poly.entity_id
_entity_poly.type
_entity_poly.pdbx_seq_one_letter_code
_entity_poly.pdbx_strand_id
1 'polypeptide(L)'
;MSRLLVACAVLLGTASFAQAPAAPPSQPKAAAAPAAPEKPNPIKASAERTQAALAQLPKAKPEDVKSQDAILKALYDVISGPAGAARDWQRFRSLFYPGAQLIPLGKPAGATTLAARPITPEDYVTWGQESTATHGFFEKEIARQTHGFGALVQVMSTYEARGTQDGPLIAKGVNSIQLFNDGQRWWVMNIFWIDEKTAGLTVPKDLTQK
;
A
#
# COMPACT_ATOMS: atom_id res chain seq x y z
N MET A 1 -52.27 33.59 -79.72
CA MET A 1 -51.66 33.23 -78.42
C MET A 1 -50.26 33.85 -78.39
N SER A 2 -50.13 35.17 -78.18
CA SER A 2 -49.88 35.83 -76.89
C SER A 2 -48.78 35.17 -76.05
N ARG A 3 -47.61 35.82 -75.96
CA ARG A 3 -46.78 35.86 -74.74
C ARG A 3 -45.89 37.11 -74.77
N LEU A 4 -46.10 37.94 -73.75
CA LEU A 4 -45.55 39.27 -73.51
C LEU A 4 -44.03 39.25 -73.27
N LEU A 5 -43.36 40.27 -73.80
CA LEU A 5 -42.11 40.81 -73.27
C LEU A 5 -42.44 41.69 -72.06
N VAL A 6 -41.78 41.47 -70.92
CA VAL A 6 -41.82 42.37 -69.76
C VAL A 6 -40.40 42.84 -69.48
N ALA A 7 -40.25 44.16 -69.46
CA ALA A 7 -39.06 44.90 -69.09
C ALA A 7 -38.82 44.83 -67.58
N CYS A 8 -37.56 44.70 -67.16
CA CYS A 8 -37.13 44.93 -65.79
C CYS A 8 -36.29 46.22 -65.72
N ALA A 9 -36.71 47.09 -64.81
CA ALA A 9 -36.17 48.42 -64.58
C ALA A 9 -34.81 48.40 -63.87
N VAL A 10 -34.04 49.45 -64.14
CA VAL A 10 -32.77 49.81 -63.52
C VAL A 10 -33.01 50.35 -62.10
N LEU A 11 -32.21 49.91 -61.13
CA LEU A 11 -32.01 50.61 -59.85
C LEU A 11 -30.51 50.80 -59.60
N LEU A 12 -30.09 52.07 -59.60
CA LEU A 12 -28.78 52.54 -59.14
C LEU A 12 -28.73 52.50 -57.62
N GLY A 13 -27.74 51.80 -57.06
CA GLY A 13 -27.39 51.84 -55.64
C GLY A 13 -25.97 52.36 -55.46
N THR A 14 -25.82 53.49 -54.78
CA THR A 14 -24.56 54.14 -54.41
C THR A 14 -23.89 53.43 -53.23
N ALA A 15 -22.56 53.30 -53.27
CA ALA A 15 -21.77 52.75 -52.18
C ALA A 15 -21.64 53.77 -51.04
N SER A 16 -21.96 53.36 -49.81
CA SER A 16 -21.73 54.15 -48.59
C SER A 16 -20.64 53.45 -47.76
N PHE A 17 -19.51 54.12 -47.58
CA PHE A 17 -18.45 53.68 -46.67
C PHE A 17 -18.87 53.99 -45.23
N ALA A 18 -19.23 52.96 -44.47
CA ALA A 18 -19.45 53.09 -43.03
C ALA A 18 -18.14 52.79 -42.28
N GLN A 19 -17.63 53.81 -41.58
CA GLN A 19 -16.50 53.73 -40.66
C GLN A 19 -16.84 52.77 -39.50
N ALA A 20 -16.00 51.75 -39.25
CA ALA A 20 -16.17 50.86 -38.10
C ALA A 20 -15.92 51.62 -36.78
N PRO A 21 -16.72 51.40 -35.73
CA PRO A 21 -16.52 52.05 -34.43
C PRO A 21 -15.23 51.55 -33.77
N ALA A 22 -14.48 52.48 -33.16
CA ALA A 22 -13.26 52.18 -32.42
C ALA A 22 -13.55 51.31 -31.18
N ALA A 23 -12.68 50.33 -30.93
CA ALA A 23 -12.76 49.48 -29.75
C ALA A 23 -12.52 50.31 -28.46
N PRO A 24 -13.27 50.05 -27.37
CA PRO A 24 -13.07 50.75 -26.11
C PRO A 24 -11.70 50.41 -25.49
N PRO A 25 -11.10 51.32 -24.70
CA PRO A 25 -9.80 51.08 -24.08
C PRO A 25 -9.87 49.91 -23.10
N SER A 26 -8.89 49.00 -23.21
CA SER A 26 -8.71 47.88 -22.30
C SER A 26 -8.45 48.38 -20.87
N GLN A 27 -9.34 48.07 -19.94
CA GLN A 27 -9.12 48.34 -18.52
C GLN A 27 -7.90 47.55 -18.02
N PRO A 28 -7.02 48.14 -17.18
CA PRO A 28 -5.92 47.41 -16.59
C PRO A 28 -6.46 46.25 -15.74
N LYS A 29 -6.04 45.03 -16.08
CA LYS A 29 -6.38 43.80 -15.35
C LYS A 29 -5.94 43.98 -13.90
N ALA A 30 -6.91 44.09 -12.98
CA ALA A 30 -6.63 44.11 -11.55
C ALA A 30 -5.71 42.94 -11.21
N ALA A 31 -4.59 43.23 -10.55
CA ALA A 31 -3.71 42.19 -10.03
C ALA A 31 -4.54 41.25 -9.16
N ALA A 32 -4.52 39.95 -9.48
CA ALA A 32 -5.23 38.96 -8.69
C ALA A 32 -4.74 39.07 -7.25
N ALA A 33 -5.67 39.26 -6.31
CA ALA A 33 -5.36 39.22 -4.90
C ALA A 33 -4.62 37.91 -4.58
N PRO A 34 -3.59 37.92 -3.70
CA PRO A 34 -2.89 36.71 -3.34
C PRO A 34 -3.90 35.66 -2.87
N ALA A 35 -3.83 34.47 -3.47
CA ALA A 35 -4.72 33.38 -3.13
C ALA A 35 -4.65 33.13 -1.63
N ALA A 36 -5.82 33.05 -0.98
CA ALA A 36 -5.90 32.67 0.42
C ALA A 36 -5.16 31.34 0.64
N PRO A 37 -4.46 31.15 1.77
CA PRO A 37 -3.72 29.92 2.03
C PRO A 37 -4.65 28.71 1.90
N GLU A 38 -4.32 27.82 0.98
CA GLU A 38 -5.09 26.62 0.70
C GLU A 38 -5.09 25.74 1.96
N LYS A 39 -6.28 25.31 2.41
CA LYS A 39 -6.38 24.42 3.58
C LYS A 39 -5.64 23.12 3.30
N PRO A 40 -4.87 22.56 4.26
CA PRO A 40 -4.11 21.34 4.02
C PRO A 40 -5.01 20.19 3.56
N ASN A 41 -4.70 19.60 2.39
CA ASN A 41 -5.37 18.40 1.91
C ASN A 41 -4.68 17.15 2.51
N PRO A 42 -5.36 16.38 3.39
CA PRO A 42 -4.74 15.26 4.08
C PRO A 42 -4.32 14.12 3.14
N ILE A 43 -5.01 13.93 2.01
CA ILE A 43 -4.68 12.90 1.01
C ILE A 43 -3.40 13.29 0.27
N LYS A 44 -3.28 14.55 -0.14
CA LYS A 44 -2.06 15.07 -0.78
C LYS A 44 -0.86 14.94 0.16
N ALA A 45 -1.03 15.36 1.41
CA ALA A 45 0.03 15.25 2.42
C ALA A 45 0.44 13.79 2.68
N SER A 46 -0.51 12.85 2.65
CA SER A 46 -0.22 11.41 2.77
C SER A 46 0.58 10.90 1.56
N ALA A 47 0.18 11.27 0.35
CA ALA A 47 0.89 10.88 -0.87
C ALA A 47 2.33 11.41 -0.90
N GLU A 48 2.54 12.67 -0.51
CA GLU A 48 3.86 13.29 -0.43
C GLU A 48 4.77 12.58 0.59
N ARG A 49 4.26 12.27 1.79
CA ARG A 49 5.01 11.48 2.79
C ARG A 49 5.32 10.07 2.30
N THR A 50 4.37 9.43 1.64
CA THR A 50 4.55 8.09 1.08
C THR A 50 5.64 8.08 0.01
N GLN A 51 5.60 9.04 -0.91
CA GLN A 51 6.60 9.17 -1.97
C GLN A 51 8.00 9.43 -1.41
N ALA A 52 8.10 10.31 -0.41
CA ALA A 52 9.37 10.59 0.26
C ALA A 52 9.92 9.34 0.97
N ALA A 53 9.06 8.55 1.62
CA ALA A 53 9.45 7.31 2.27
C ALA A 53 9.88 6.21 1.26
N LEU A 54 9.15 6.04 0.16
CA LEU A 54 9.51 5.10 -0.91
C LEU A 54 10.92 5.36 -1.45
N ALA A 55 11.32 6.64 -1.58
CA ALA A 55 12.65 7.02 -2.07
C ALA A 55 13.78 6.65 -1.10
N GLN A 56 13.48 6.44 0.18
CA GLN A 56 14.46 6.09 1.22
C GLN A 56 14.48 4.59 1.54
N LEU A 57 13.52 3.81 1.04
CA LEU A 57 13.46 2.38 1.31
C LEU A 57 14.65 1.63 0.69
N PRO A 58 15.15 0.57 1.35
CA PRO A 58 16.15 -0.31 0.76
C PRO A 58 15.60 -0.96 -0.51
N LYS A 59 16.46 -1.14 -1.51
CA LYS A 59 16.08 -1.86 -2.73
C LYS A 59 15.79 -3.32 -2.39
N ALA A 60 14.61 -3.80 -2.74
CA ALA A 60 14.31 -5.21 -2.61
C ALA A 60 15.04 -6.02 -3.67
N LYS A 61 15.30 -7.27 -3.33
CA LYS A 61 15.73 -8.27 -4.30
C LYS A 61 14.56 -8.56 -5.26
N PRO A 62 14.73 -8.43 -6.59
CA PRO A 62 13.63 -8.64 -7.53
C PRO A 62 12.94 -10.01 -7.37
N GLU A 63 13.71 -11.05 -7.02
CA GLU A 63 13.20 -12.39 -6.79
C GLU A 63 12.31 -12.52 -5.57
N ASP A 64 12.43 -11.65 -4.57
CA ASP A 64 11.61 -11.65 -3.35
C ASP A 64 10.22 -11.04 -3.61
N VAL A 65 10.06 -10.20 -4.64
CA VAL A 65 8.85 -9.36 -4.81
C VAL A 65 8.16 -9.53 -6.16
N LYS A 66 8.61 -10.50 -6.96
CA LYS A 66 8.03 -10.82 -8.27
C LYS A 66 6.67 -11.51 -8.22
N SER A 67 6.31 -12.14 -7.10
CA SER A 67 5.04 -12.85 -6.93
C SER A 67 4.58 -12.87 -5.47
N GLN A 68 3.33 -13.23 -5.22
CA GLN A 68 2.80 -13.44 -3.87
C GLN A 68 3.60 -14.50 -3.11
N ASP A 69 3.94 -15.60 -3.79
CA ASP A 69 4.73 -16.70 -3.20
C ASP A 69 6.12 -16.26 -2.79
N ALA A 70 6.75 -15.46 -3.65
CA ALA A 70 8.08 -14.92 -3.39
C ALA A 70 8.09 -14.02 -2.15
N ILE A 71 7.13 -13.09 -2.04
CA ILE A 71 7.14 -12.13 -0.93
C ILE A 71 6.77 -12.77 0.40
N LEU A 72 5.82 -13.73 0.39
CA LEU A 72 5.48 -14.52 1.56
C LEU A 72 6.67 -15.37 2.01
N LYS A 73 7.34 -16.05 1.07
CA LYS A 73 8.57 -16.80 1.38
C LYS A 73 9.65 -15.89 1.95
N ALA A 74 9.86 -14.72 1.36
CA ALA A 74 10.85 -13.75 1.84
C ALA A 74 10.55 -13.25 3.25
N LEU A 75 9.28 -13.01 3.58
CA LEU A 75 8.83 -12.64 4.92
C LEU A 75 9.20 -13.68 5.99
N TYR A 76 8.87 -14.96 5.75
CA TYR A 76 9.20 -16.04 6.70
C TYR A 76 10.71 -16.29 6.77
N ASP A 77 11.40 -16.27 5.63
CA ASP A 77 12.84 -16.53 5.58
C ASP A 77 13.64 -15.46 6.34
N VAL A 78 13.31 -14.18 6.20
CA VAL A 78 14.15 -13.07 6.71
C VAL A 78 14.11 -12.94 8.24
N ILE A 79 13.02 -13.38 8.88
CA ILE A 79 12.89 -13.38 10.35
C ILE A 79 13.45 -14.68 10.96
N SER A 80 13.64 -15.72 10.15
CA SER A 80 14.06 -17.05 10.60
C SER A 80 15.58 -17.22 10.64
N GLY A 81 16.09 -17.94 11.64
CA GLY A 81 17.51 -18.27 11.80
C GLY A 81 17.92 -18.63 13.24
N PRO A 82 19.16 -19.10 13.43
CA PRO A 82 19.67 -19.46 14.75
C PRO A 82 19.86 -18.22 15.64
N ALA A 83 20.04 -18.47 16.94
CA ALA A 83 20.37 -17.44 17.93
C ALA A 83 21.69 -16.76 17.57
N GLY A 84 21.76 -15.44 17.76
CA GLY A 84 22.96 -14.63 17.51
C GLY A 84 23.30 -14.42 16.02
N ALA A 85 22.63 -15.09 15.08
CA ALA A 85 22.84 -14.85 13.66
C ALA A 85 22.16 -13.55 13.23
N ALA A 86 22.94 -12.64 12.64
CA ALA A 86 22.43 -11.40 12.09
C ALA A 86 21.34 -11.67 11.04
N ARG A 87 20.19 -11.01 11.19
CA ARG A 87 19.14 -11.02 10.17
C ARG A 87 19.38 -9.91 9.15
N ASP A 88 18.95 -10.16 7.92
CA ASP A 88 18.96 -9.16 6.85
C ASP A 88 17.79 -8.19 7.02
N TRP A 89 17.92 -7.26 7.98
CA TRP A 89 16.87 -6.28 8.25
C TRP A 89 16.65 -5.27 7.12
N GLN A 90 17.61 -5.15 6.18
CA GLN A 90 17.43 -4.32 4.99
C GLN A 90 16.50 -5.03 4.00
N ARG A 91 16.70 -6.35 3.79
CA ARG A 91 15.74 -7.18 3.06
C ARG A 91 14.36 -7.12 3.70
N PHE A 92 14.24 -7.27 5.02
CA PHE A 92 12.94 -7.17 5.71
C PHE A 92 12.24 -5.84 5.42
N ARG A 93 12.90 -4.71 5.65
CA ARG A 93 12.34 -3.37 5.39
C ARG A 93 11.90 -3.19 3.94
N SER A 94 12.65 -3.77 2.99
CA SER A 94 12.34 -3.65 1.57
C SER A 94 11.02 -4.31 1.14
N LEU A 95 10.42 -5.18 1.96
CA LEU A 95 9.17 -5.89 1.64
C LEU A 95 7.92 -5.06 1.96
N PHE A 96 8.02 -4.07 2.84
CA PHE A 96 6.87 -3.33 3.36
C PHE A 96 6.66 -2.02 2.61
N TYR A 97 5.39 -1.69 2.36
CA TYR A 97 5.01 -0.38 1.84
C TYR A 97 5.07 0.68 2.96
N PRO A 98 5.37 1.96 2.66
CA PRO A 98 5.31 3.00 3.68
C PRO A 98 3.93 3.12 4.34
N GLY A 99 3.91 3.14 5.66
CA GLY A 99 2.69 3.11 6.45
C GLY A 99 2.17 1.71 6.77
N ALA A 100 2.86 0.64 6.32
CA ALA A 100 2.50 -0.71 6.70
C ALA A 100 2.61 -0.95 8.21
N GLN A 101 1.78 -1.85 8.74
CA GLN A 101 1.77 -2.20 10.16
C GLN A 101 1.90 -3.69 10.39
N LEU A 102 2.57 -4.04 11.48
CA LEU A 102 2.55 -5.34 12.11
C LEU A 102 1.72 -5.24 13.38
N ILE A 103 0.75 -6.13 13.57
CA ILE A 103 -0.30 -5.98 14.57
C ILE A 103 -0.48 -7.32 15.31
N PRO A 104 0.39 -7.65 16.26
CA PRO A 104 0.18 -8.77 17.16
C PRO A 104 -1.09 -8.57 17.99
N LEU A 105 -1.95 -9.58 18.01
CA LEU A 105 -2.98 -9.69 19.04
C LEU A 105 -2.37 -10.35 20.27
N GLY A 106 -2.71 -9.83 21.45
CA GLY A 106 -2.31 -10.45 22.70
C GLY A 106 -3.19 -10.04 23.86
N LYS A 107 -3.07 -10.75 24.98
CA LYS A 107 -3.71 -10.37 26.24
C LYS A 107 -2.68 -9.62 27.09
N PRO A 108 -2.87 -8.32 27.37
CA PRO A 108 -2.04 -7.62 28.34
C PRO A 108 -2.05 -8.34 29.70
N ALA A 109 -1.00 -8.15 30.49
CA ALA A 109 -0.93 -8.77 31.82
C ALA A 109 -2.15 -8.36 32.67
N GLY A 110 -2.85 -9.36 33.22
CA GLY A 110 -4.06 -9.15 34.02
C GLY A 110 -5.34 -8.86 33.21
N ALA A 111 -5.28 -8.78 31.87
CA ALA A 111 -6.45 -8.56 31.04
C ALA A 111 -7.19 -9.87 30.72
N THR A 112 -8.51 -9.82 30.68
CA THR A 112 -9.38 -10.93 30.24
C THR A 112 -9.69 -10.87 28.73
N THR A 113 -9.47 -9.71 28.10
CA THR A 113 -9.75 -9.45 26.69
C THR A 113 -8.47 -9.34 25.86
N LEU A 114 -8.61 -9.57 24.55
CA LEU A 114 -7.53 -9.34 23.58
C LEU A 114 -7.37 -7.85 23.30
N ALA A 115 -6.13 -7.45 23.01
CA ALA A 115 -5.77 -6.13 22.51
C ALA A 115 -4.92 -6.28 21.25
N ALA A 116 -5.16 -5.41 20.27
CA ALA A 116 -4.28 -5.20 19.14
C ALA A 116 -3.15 -4.25 19.53
N ARG A 117 -1.92 -4.55 19.11
CA ARG A 117 -0.75 -3.70 19.35
C ARG A 117 -0.08 -3.33 18.03
N PRO A 118 -0.60 -2.36 17.28
CA PRO A 118 0.00 -1.97 16.01
C PRO A 118 1.40 -1.40 16.24
N ILE A 119 2.36 -1.90 15.49
CA ILE A 119 3.76 -1.46 15.46
C ILE A 119 4.20 -1.30 14.00
N THR A 120 5.23 -0.49 13.77
CA THR A 120 5.83 -0.31 12.45
C THR A 120 6.81 -1.44 12.12
N PRO A 121 7.21 -1.61 10.85
CA PRO A 121 8.33 -2.48 10.49
C PRO A 121 9.62 -2.13 11.24
N GLU A 122 9.87 -0.86 11.56
CA GLU A 122 11.07 -0.45 12.30
C GLU A 122 11.01 -0.86 13.77
N ASP A 123 9.85 -0.71 14.41
CA ASP A 123 9.62 -1.20 15.77
C ASP A 123 9.83 -2.72 15.84
N TYR A 124 9.35 -3.45 14.82
CA TYR A 124 9.56 -4.90 14.72
C TYR A 124 11.04 -5.25 14.53
N VAL A 125 11.79 -4.51 13.71
CA VAL A 125 13.24 -4.72 13.57
C VAL A 125 13.96 -4.52 14.89
N THR A 126 13.64 -3.44 15.62
CA THR A 126 14.22 -3.15 16.93
C THR A 126 13.96 -4.29 17.92
N TRP A 127 12.70 -4.71 18.05
CA TRP A 127 12.32 -5.84 18.89
C TRP A 127 12.98 -7.17 18.46
N GLY A 128 13.02 -7.43 17.15
CA GLY A 128 13.60 -8.63 16.57
C GLY A 128 15.10 -8.74 16.82
N GLN A 129 15.83 -7.61 16.78
CA GLN A 129 17.27 -7.57 17.10
C GLN A 129 17.55 -8.01 18.54
N GLU A 130 16.78 -7.50 19.50
CA GLU A 130 16.91 -7.88 20.91
C GLU A 130 16.60 -9.37 21.13
N SER A 131 15.50 -9.84 20.55
CA SER A 131 15.04 -11.23 20.70
C SER A 131 16.02 -12.24 20.08
N THR A 132 16.44 -12.00 18.83
CA THR A 132 17.27 -12.95 18.07
C THR A 132 18.73 -13.00 18.52
N ALA A 133 19.20 -12.02 19.29
CA ALA A 133 20.55 -12.03 19.87
C ALA A 133 20.78 -13.24 20.79
N THR A 134 19.71 -13.70 21.47
CA THR A 134 19.80 -14.77 22.48
C THR A 134 18.93 -15.98 22.15
N HIS A 135 17.94 -15.84 21.26
CA HIS A 135 17.01 -16.92 20.92
C HIS A 135 17.07 -17.25 19.43
N GLY A 136 17.07 -18.55 19.12
CA GLY A 136 16.78 -19.02 17.77
C GLY A 136 15.29 -18.90 17.50
N PHE A 137 14.94 -18.57 16.27
CA PHE A 137 13.55 -18.42 15.86
C PHE A 137 13.44 -18.86 14.41
N PHE A 138 12.61 -19.86 14.15
CA PHE A 138 12.34 -20.40 12.83
C PHE A 138 10.83 -20.46 12.68
N GLU A 139 10.30 -19.57 11.85
CA GLU A 139 8.88 -19.55 11.52
C GLU A 139 8.68 -20.02 10.08
N LYS A 140 7.71 -20.91 9.88
CA LYS A 140 7.44 -21.52 8.60
C LYS A 140 5.94 -21.55 8.32
N GLU A 141 5.56 -21.09 7.14
CA GLU A 141 4.23 -21.33 6.59
C GLU A 141 3.99 -22.83 6.34
N ILE A 142 2.86 -23.34 6.83
CA ILE A 142 2.45 -24.74 6.62
C ILE A 142 1.25 -24.86 5.68
N ALA A 143 0.39 -23.85 5.62
CA ALA A 143 -0.80 -23.79 4.79
C ALA A 143 -1.25 -22.33 4.63
N ARG A 144 -2.02 -22.03 3.59
CA ARG A 144 -2.61 -20.69 3.43
C ARG A 144 -3.89 -20.72 2.59
N GLN A 145 -4.74 -19.72 2.80
CA GLN A 145 -5.87 -19.39 1.94
C GLN A 145 -5.70 -17.97 1.41
N THR A 146 -5.83 -17.78 0.10
CA THR A 146 -5.64 -16.49 -0.58
C THR A 146 -6.93 -16.04 -1.22
N HIS A 147 -7.33 -14.80 -0.91
CA HIS A 147 -8.48 -14.12 -1.50
C HIS A 147 -8.00 -12.80 -2.12
N GLY A 148 -8.44 -12.48 -3.33
CA GLY A 148 -8.00 -11.24 -3.96
C GLY A 148 -8.87 -10.76 -5.11
N PHE A 149 -8.77 -9.47 -5.39
CA PHE A 149 -9.38 -8.80 -6.53
C PHE A 149 -8.36 -7.81 -7.13
N GLY A 150 -7.80 -8.18 -8.28
CA GLY A 150 -6.73 -7.40 -8.92
C GLY A 150 -5.52 -7.25 -7.99
N ALA A 151 -5.15 -6.01 -7.71
CA ALA A 151 -4.01 -5.68 -6.86
C ALA A 151 -4.29 -5.82 -5.35
N LEU A 152 -5.54 -5.99 -4.91
CA LEU A 152 -5.89 -6.16 -3.50
C LEU A 152 -5.90 -7.64 -3.14
N VAL A 153 -5.00 -8.07 -2.26
CA VAL A 153 -4.88 -9.48 -1.85
C VAL A 153 -4.83 -9.61 -0.33
N GLN A 154 -5.57 -10.59 0.19
CA GLN A 154 -5.59 -11.01 1.59
C GLN A 154 -5.18 -12.48 1.66
N VAL A 155 -4.23 -12.79 2.54
CA VAL A 155 -3.74 -14.14 2.78
C VAL A 155 -3.96 -14.49 4.23
N MET A 156 -4.64 -15.61 4.50
CA MET A 156 -4.66 -16.26 5.81
C MET A 156 -3.59 -17.34 5.77
N SER A 157 -2.45 -17.10 6.40
CA SER A 157 -1.26 -17.93 6.36
C SER A 157 -1.02 -18.59 7.71
N THR A 158 -1.18 -19.90 7.79
CA THR A 158 -0.95 -20.66 9.02
C THR A 158 0.53 -20.98 9.14
N TYR A 159 1.09 -20.71 10.32
CA TYR A 159 2.51 -20.89 10.59
C TYR A 159 2.77 -21.81 11.78
N GLU A 160 3.97 -22.36 11.79
CA GLU A 160 4.60 -22.96 12.96
C GLU A 160 5.91 -22.24 13.26
N ALA A 161 6.19 -22.00 14.54
CA ALA A 161 7.44 -21.44 15.02
C ALA A 161 8.18 -22.45 15.90
N ARG A 162 9.52 -22.49 15.78
CA ARG A 162 10.44 -23.36 16.53
C ARG A 162 11.69 -22.58 16.95
N GLY A 163 12.34 -23.00 18.04
CA GLY A 163 13.60 -22.40 18.50
C GLY A 163 14.82 -22.84 17.68
N THR A 164 14.76 -24.02 17.08
CA THR A 164 15.73 -24.57 16.14
C THR A 164 14.97 -25.18 14.96
N GLN A 165 15.65 -25.40 13.83
CA GLN A 165 15.02 -25.87 12.60
C GLN A 165 14.19 -27.15 12.79
N ASP A 166 14.72 -28.11 13.58
CA ASP A 166 14.07 -29.40 13.85
C ASP A 166 13.63 -29.55 15.32
N GLY A 167 13.56 -28.44 16.06
CA GLY A 167 13.22 -28.42 17.48
C GLY A 167 11.73 -28.59 17.76
N PRO A 168 11.33 -28.64 19.05
CA PRO A 168 9.92 -28.66 19.42
C PRO A 168 9.19 -27.38 18.99
N LEU A 169 7.87 -27.50 18.81
CA LEU A 169 7.00 -26.38 18.45
C LEU A 169 6.94 -25.40 19.62
N ILE A 170 7.21 -24.12 19.36
CA ILE A 170 7.08 -23.06 20.37
C ILE A 170 5.79 -22.26 20.19
N ALA A 171 5.30 -22.13 18.96
CA ALA A 171 4.02 -21.51 18.65
C ALA A 171 3.45 -22.07 17.35
N LYS A 172 2.14 -22.03 17.24
CA LYS A 172 1.38 -22.23 16.00
C LYS A 172 0.29 -21.17 15.97
N GLY A 173 0.04 -20.60 14.81
CA GLY A 173 -0.90 -19.50 14.69
C GLY A 173 -1.26 -19.18 13.25
N VAL A 174 -1.94 -18.06 13.08
CA VAL A 174 -2.36 -17.58 11.75
C VAL A 174 -1.95 -16.12 11.59
N ASN A 175 -1.27 -15.84 10.49
CA ASN A 175 -1.01 -14.51 9.97
C ASN A 175 -2.11 -14.12 8.99
N SER A 176 -2.74 -12.98 9.21
CA SER A 176 -3.59 -12.29 8.25
C SER A 176 -2.74 -11.22 7.56
N ILE A 177 -2.40 -11.47 6.30
CA ILE A 177 -1.44 -10.69 5.52
C ILE A 177 -2.17 -9.98 4.38
N GLN A 178 -2.07 -8.66 4.35
CA GLN A 178 -2.53 -7.86 3.23
C GLN A 178 -1.38 -7.55 2.30
N LEU A 179 -1.55 -7.91 1.03
CA LEU A 179 -0.59 -7.66 -0.04
C LEU A 179 -1.19 -6.74 -1.09
N PHE A 180 -0.33 -5.96 -1.72
CA PHE A 180 -0.67 -5.11 -2.85
C PHE A 180 0.36 -5.26 -3.98
N ASN A 181 -0.08 -5.18 -5.23
CA ASN A 181 0.80 -5.11 -6.41
C ASN A 181 0.64 -3.77 -7.12
N ASP A 182 1.74 -3.02 -7.25
CA ASP A 182 1.75 -1.68 -7.86
C ASP A 182 1.91 -1.67 -9.39
N GLY A 183 1.84 -2.84 -10.02
CA GLY A 183 2.13 -3.06 -11.44
C GLY A 183 3.61 -3.38 -11.74
N GLN A 184 4.50 -3.22 -10.76
CA GLN A 184 5.94 -3.53 -10.89
C GLN A 184 6.37 -4.65 -9.94
N ARG A 185 5.81 -4.67 -8.72
CA ARG A 185 6.18 -5.63 -7.67
C ARG A 185 5.10 -5.78 -6.61
N TRP A 186 5.25 -6.80 -5.78
CA TRP A 186 4.43 -7.00 -4.59
C TRP A 186 4.98 -6.25 -3.37
N TRP A 187 4.06 -5.85 -2.50
CA TRP A 187 4.28 -5.13 -1.25
C TRP A 187 3.43 -5.73 -0.13
N VAL A 188 3.94 -5.65 1.10
CA VAL A 188 3.18 -5.95 2.32
C VAL A 188 2.58 -4.65 2.86
N MET A 189 1.26 -4.66 3.07
CA MET A 189 0.51 -3.54 3.64
C MET A 189 0.24 -3.73 5.13
N ASN A 190 -0.20 -4.91 5.54
CA ASN A 190 -0.46 -5.21 6.95
C ASN A 190 -0.17 -6.68 7.23
N ILE A 191 0.26 -6.95 8.46
CA ILE A 191 0.30 -8.30 9.02
C ILE A 191 -0.36 -8.20 10.39
N PHE A 192 -1.50 -8.87 10.60
CA PHE A 192 -2.08 -9.04 11.94
C PHE A 192 -2.09 -10.53 12.27
N TRP A 193 -1.73 -10.91 13.51
CA TRP A 193 -1.62 -12.33 13.85
C TRP A 193 -2.03 -12.65 15.28
N ILE A 194 -2.31 -13.93 15.50
CA ILE A 194 -2.56 -14.52 16.80
C ILE A 194 -2.09 -15.98 16.79
N ASP A 195 -1.55 -16.44 17.93
CA ASP A 195 -1.20 -17.85 18.14
C ASP A 195 -2.32 -18.61 18.87
N GLU A 196 -2.30 -19.94 18.78
CA GLU A 196 -3.30 -20.83 19.40
C GLU A 196 -3.41 -20.62 20.91
N LYS A 197 -2.28 -20.41 21.59
CA LYS A 197 -2.21 -20.20 23.04
C LYS A 197 -2.94 -18.92 23.46
N THR A 198 -2.73 -17.85 22.72
CA THR A 198 -3.31 -16.52 22.95
C THR A 198 -4.79 -16.52 22.60
N ALA A 199 -5.16 -17.17 21.49
CA ALA A 199 -6.54 -17.36 21.08
C ALA A 199 -7.32 -18.24 22.08
N GLY A 200 -6.64 -19.21 22.72
CA GLY A 200 -7.28 -20.26 23.49
C GLY A 200 -8.03 -21.26 22.61
N LEU A 201 -7.60 -21.40 21.34
CA LEU A 201 -8.25 -22.19 20.30
C LEU A 201 -7.19 -22.84 19.42
N THR A 202 -7.45 -24.04 18.91
CA THR A 202 -6.62 -24.68 17.87
C THR A 202 -6.95 -24.08 16.50
N VAL A 203 -5.94 -23.95 15.63
CA VAL A 203 -6.16 -23.51 14.24
C VAL A 203 -7.13 -24.47 13.55
N PRO A 204 -8.23 -23.96 12.96
CA PRO A 204 -9.19 -24.75 12.21
C PRO A 204 -8.59 -25.59 11.08
N LYS A 205 -9.19 -26.73 10.78
CA LYS A 205 -8.66 -27.68 9.78
C LYS A 205 -8.57 -27.09 8.38
N ASP A 206 -9.54 -26.27 7.98
CA ASP A 206 -9.58 -25.58 6.69
C ASP A 206 -8.43 -24.58 6.49
N LEU A 207 -7.86 -24.06 7.59
CA LEU A 207 -6.65 -23.23 7.57
C LEU A 207 -5.35 -24.05 7.63
N THR A 208 -5.44 -25.38 7.72
CA THR A 208 -4.28 -26.29 7.70
C THR A 208 -4.21 -27.17 6.45
N GLN A 209 -5.19 -27.06 5.57
CA GLN A 209 -5.23 -27.74 4.27
C GLN A 209 -4.53 -26.88 3.22
N LYS A 210 -3.83 -27.55 2.29
CA LYS A 210 -3.14 -26.89 1.16
C LYS A 210 -4.06 -26.74 -0.04
#